data_AF-A0A3N9NF71-F1
#
_entry.id   AF-A0A3N9NF71-F1
#
_cell.length_a   1.000
_cell.length_b   1.000
_cell.length_c   1.000
_cell.angle_alpha   90.00
_cell.angle_beta   90.00
_cell.angle_gamma   90.00
#
_symmetry.space_group_name_H-M   'P 1'
#
loop_
_entity.id
_entity.type
_entity.pdbx_description
1 polymer ?
#
loop_
_entity_poly.entity_id
_entity_poly.type
_entity_poly.pdbx_seq_one_letter_code
_entity_poly.pdbx_strand_id
1 'polypeptide(L)'
;MADISKISGLGRPLDFSYETNRGIVYLTLITFLAGTGYQMLQDVPTMQSAIWGLLAGLSVFFAWAICRELDPDRDLSAFVSAGITFSLVFFWAPANLVFLFWILLLIRTVNRTTGIPPTLADAVILIGLSGWITWQENWGYGLLTALAFTFDSRLKGGLRRQFFFAGLVIIITIVLIYVKPQHQYLPGWSFREIGWIIGLFLGIFLIISLVSRKIR
;
A
#
# COMPACT_ATOMS: atom_id res chain seq x y z
N MET A 1 -20.58 20.32 -4.72
CA MET A 1 -19.50 19.30 -4.64
C MET A 1 -19.68 18.55 -3.33
N ALA A 2 -19.98 17.25 -3.38
CA ALA A 2 -20.08 16.44 -2.16
C ALA A 2 -18.70 16.41 -1.49
N ASP A 3 -18.64 16.77 -0.21
CA ASP A 3 -17.40 16.91 0.55
C ASP A 3 -16.86 15.50 0.84
N ILE A 4 -15.98 15.00 -0.03
CA ILE A 4 -15.37 13.65 0.02
C ILE A 4 -14.67 13.42 1.37
N SER A 5 -14.24 14.50 2.04
CA SER A 5 -13.64 14.48 3.38
C SER A 5 -14.54 13.89 4.46
N LYS A 6 -15.87 13.86 4.25
CA LYS A 6 -16.83 13.23 5.17
C LYS A 6 -16.89 11.71 5.02
N ILE A 7 -16.45 11.17 3.89
CA ILE A 7 -16.55 9.74 3.55
C ILE A 7 -15.20 9.04 3.68
N SER A 8 -14.10 9.69 3.28
CA SER A 8 -12.74 9.14 3.41
C SER A 8 -11.79 10.20 3.92
N GLY A 9 -11.05 9.86 4.97
CA GLY A 9 -9.94 10.65 5.48
C GLY A 9 -8.65 10.43 4.69
N LEU A 10 -8.60 9.43 3.79
CA LEU A 10 -7.42 9.05 3.02
C LEU A 10 -7.40 9.63 1.60
N GLY A 11 -8.53 10.13 1.11
CA GLY A 11 -8.67 10.70 -0.21
C GLY A 11 -8.17 12.15 -0.27
N ARG A 12 -7.00 12.38 -0.88
CA ARG A 12 -6.58 13.72 -1.32
C ARG A 12 -6.75 13.83 -2.85
N PRO A 13 -7.64 14.70 -3.36
CA PRO A 13 -7.77 14.88 -4.80
C PRO A 13 -6.48 15.48 -5.38
N LEU A 14 -6.16 15.08 -6.61
CA LEU A 14 -5.06 15.70 -7.36
C LEU A 14 -5.50 17.09 -7.83
N ASP A 15 -4.77 18.10 -7.40
CA ASP A 15 -4.98 19.47 -7.86
C ASP A 15 -4.11 19.73 -9.10
N PHE A 16 -4.76 19.91 -10.26
CA PHE A 16 -4.08 20.13 -11.54
C PHE A 16 -3.50 21.55 -11.72
N SER A 17 -3.76 22.47 -10.78
CA SER A 17 -3.10 23.79 -10.79
C SER A 17 -1.58 23.66 -10.56
N TYR A 18 -1.16 22.66 -9.78
CA TYR A 18 0.25 22.40 -9.49
C TYR A 18 1.00 21.81 -10.69
N GLU A 19 2.17 22.38 -10.99
CA GLU A 19 3.04 21.95 -12.10
C GLU A 19 3.51 20.50 -11.94
N THR A 20 3.91 20.12 -10.72
CA THR A 20 4.32 18.75 -10.34
C THR A 20 3.23 17.72 -10.66
N ASN A 21 1.96 18.04 -10.38
CA ASN A 21 0.85 17.12 -10.63
C ASN A 21 0.55 16.95 -12.13
N ARG A 22 0.71 18.03 -12.92
CA ARG A 22 0.63 17.94 -14.38
C ARG A 22 1.78 17.12 -14.96
N GLY A 23 2.99 17.31 -14.42
CA GLY A 23 4.18 16.56 -14.83
C GLY A 23 4.01 15.05 -14.70
N ILE A 24 3.50 14.56 -13.57
CA ILE A 24 3.29 13.11 -13.41
C ILE A 24 2.19 12.58 -14.33
N VAL A 25 1.14 13.36 -14.61
CA VAL A 25 0.07 12.96 -15.55
C VAL A 25 0.65 12.77 -16.95
N TYR A 26 1.49 13.70 -17.41
CA TYR A 26 2.17 13.56 -18.69
C TYR A 26 3.12 12.36 -18.70
N LEU A 27 3.91 12.17 -17.64
CA LEU A 27 4.84 11.04 -17.56
C LEU A 27 4.10 9.70 -17.55
N THR A 28 2.98 9.58 -16.83
CA THR A 28 2.11 8.41 -16.83
C THR A 28 1.52 8.15 -18.21
N LEU A 29 1.07 9.19 -18.92
CA LEU A 29 0.55 9.06 -20.28
C LEU A 29 1.65 8.62 -21.27
N ILE A 30 2.84 9.20 -21.17
CA ILE A 30 4.00 8.82 -21.97
C ILE A 30 4.36 7.35 -21.71
N THR A 31 4.37 6.93 -20.45
CA THR A 31 4.63 5.55 -20.04
C THR A 31 3.59 4.60 -20.64
N PHE A 32 2.31 4.99 -20.62
CA PHE A 32 1.23 4.22 -21.23
C PHE A 32 1.46 4.00 -22.73
N LEU A 33 1.74 5.08 -23.46
CA LEU A 33 1.96 5.01 -24.91
C LEU A 33 3.23 4.23 -25.25
N ALA A 34 4.33 4.49 -24.53
CA ALA A 34 5.60 3.79 -24.73
C ALA A 34 5.49 2.29 -24.39
N GLY A 35 4.81 1.94 -23.30
CA GLY A 35 4.58 0.56 -22.90
C GLY A 35 3.69 -0.21 -23.86
N THR A 36 2.63 0.44 -24.35
CA THR A 36 1.76 -0.14 -25.38
C THR A 36 2.55 -0.38 -26.68
N GLY A 37 3.31 0.63 -27.13
CA GLY A 37 4.15 0.52 -28.32
C GLY A 37 5.22 -0.57 -28.20
N TYR A 38 5.88 -0.66 -27.05
CA TYR A 38 6.87 -1.70 -26.76
C TYR A 38 6.28 -3.11 -26.89
N GLN A 39 5.10 -3.36 -26.34
CA GLN A 39 4.45 -4.67 -26.44
C GLN A 39 3.96 -4.97 -27.86
N MET A 40 3.50 -3.95 -28.60
CA MET A 40 3.14 -4.14 -30.01
C MET A 40 4.35 -4.52 -30.87
N LEU A 41 5.55 -4.03 -30.56
CA LEU A 41 6.79 -4.44 -31.23
C LEU A 41 7.18 -5.90 -30.91
N GLN A 42 6.62 -6.49 -29.86
CA GLN A 42 6.80 -7.89 -29.47
C GLN A 42 5.68 -8.80 -30.04
N ASP A 43 4.94 -8.32 -31.05
CA ASP A 43 3.80 -9.01 -31.67
C ASP A 43 2.68 -9.39 -30.69
N VAL A 44 2.56 -8.68 -29.56
CA VAL A 44 1.48 -8.88 -28.59
C VAL A 44 0.18 -8.23 -29.09
N PRO A 45 -0.99 -8.89 -28.95
CA PRO A 45 -2.28 -8.35 -29.39
C PRO A 45 -2.56 -6.95 -28.83
N THR A 46 -3.13 -6.07 -29.66
CA THR A 46 -3.34 -4.63 -29.34
C THR A 46 -4.03 -4.41 -27.99
N MET A 47 -5.06 -5.21 -27.68
CA MET A 47 -5.79 -5.11 -26.41
C MET A 47 -4.89 -5.43 -25.21
N GLN A 48 -4.07 -6.49 -25.31
CA GLN A 48 -3.17 -6.90 -24.24
C GLN A 48 -2.00 -5.91 -24.08
N SER A 49 -1.50 -5.38 -25.19
CA SER A 49 -0.49 -4.31 -25.21
C SER A 49 -1.00 -3.04 -24.52
N ALA A 50 -2.25 -2.64 -24.80
CA ALA A 50 -2.88 -1.49 -24.15
C ALA A 50 -3.07 -1.72 -22.64
N ILE A 51 -3.52 -2.91 -22.23
CA ILE A 51 -3.63 -3.25 -20.80
C ILE A 51 -2.25 -3.17 -20.13
N TRP A 52 -1.23 -3.74 -20.75
CA TRP A 52 0.13 -3.71 -20.20
C TRP A 52 0.66 -2.28 -20.06
N GLY A 53 0.49 -1.45 -21.10
CA GLY A 53 0.83 -0.02 -21.04
C GLY A 53 0.08 0.71 -19.93
N LEU A 54 -1.19 0.37 -19.70
CA LEU A 54 -1.98 0.98 -18.61
C LEU A 54 -1.42 0.60 -17.25
N LEU A 55 -1.10 -0.67 -17.03
CA LEU A 55 -0.47 -1.15 -15.80
C LEU A 55 0.90 -0.50 -15.58
N ALA A 56 1.69 -0.33 -16.65
CA ALA A 56 2.97 0.37 -16.62
C ALA A 56 2.83 1.84 -16.18
N GLY A 57 1.93 2.58 -16.83
CA GLY A 57 1.68 3.99 -16.51
C GLY A 57 1.15 4.18 -15.08
N LEU A 58 0.23 3.32 -14.64
CA LEU A 58 -0.28 3.35 -13.27
C LEU A 58 0.80 2.99 -12.24
N SER A 59 1.71 2.06 -12.57
CA SER A 59 2.84 1.73 -11.67
C SER A 59 3.74 2.94 -11.44
N VAL A 60 4.05 3.71 -12.50
CA VAL A 60 4.82 4.96 -12.40
C VAL A 60 4.08 6.01 -11.56
N PHE A 61 2.78 6.16 -11.80
CA PHE A 61 1.95 7.08 -11.01
C PHE A 61 1.97 6.73 -9.52
N PHE A 62 1.76 5.46 -9.19
CA PHE A 62 1.76 5.00 -7.81
C PHE A 62 3.12 5.13 -7.14
N ALA A 63 4.22 4.86 -7.85
CA ALA A 63 5.57 5.06 -7.31
C ALA A 63 5.81 6.52 -6.91
N TRP A 64 5.44 7.46 -7.79
CA TRP A 64 5.46 8.89 -7.49
C TRP A 64 4.57 9.24 -6.29
N ALA A 65 3.33 8.73 -6.26
CA ALA A 65 2.39 9.03 -5.19
C ALA A 65 2.89 8.52 -3.83
N ILE A 66 3.38 7.29 -3.75
CA ILE A 66 3.96 6.70 -2.54
C ILE A 66 5.13 7.54 -2.05
N CYS A 67 6.04 7.93 -2.94
CA CYS A 67 7.21 8.72 -2.57
C CYS A 67 6.82 10.11 -2.06
N ARG A 68 5.81 10.77 -2.65
CA ARG A 68 5.26 12.03 -2.12
C ARG A 68 4.65 11.91 -0.72
N GLU A 69 4.06 10.77 -0.40
CA GLU A 69 3.54 10.55 0.95
C GLU A 69 4.68 10.31 1.96
N LEU A 70 5.83 9.77 1.51
CA LEU A 70 7.00 9.50 2.36
C LEU A 70 7.89 10.73 2.57
N ASP A 71 8.09 11.54 1.53
CA ASP A 71 8.94 12.74 1.54
C ASP A 71 8.15 13.93 0.94
N PRO A 72 7.21 14.52 1.70
CA PRO A 72 6.35 15.58 1.20
C PRO A 72 7.09 16.91 0.95
N ASP A 73 8.27 17.08 1.53
CA ASP A 73 9.04 18.33 1.47
C ASP A 73 9.80 18.49 0.15
N ARG A 74 9.98 17.40 -0.62
CA ARG A 74 10.80 17.39 -1.85
C ARG A 74 10.06 16.75 -3.01
N ASP A 75 9.40 17.58 -3.81
CA ASP A 75 8.71 17.13 -5.02
C ASP A 75 9.61 16.37 -6.02
N LEU A 76 10.90 16.68 -6.07
CA LEU A 76 11.86 16.02 -6.97
C LEU A 76 12.12 14.54 -6.60
N SER A 77 12.09 14.17 -5.32
CA SER A 77 12.35 12.77 -4.92
C SER A 77 11.26 11.83 -5.46
N ALA A 78 10.01 12.30 -5.50
CA ALA A 78 8.92 11.58 -6.10
C ALA A 78 9.07 11.37 -7.62
N PHE A 79 9.61 12.36 -8.33
CA PHE A 79 9.92 12.22 -9.76
C PHE A 79 11.09 11.29 -10.02
N VAL A 80 12.10 11.25 -9.15
CA VAL A 80 13.18 10.26 -9.23
C VAL A 80 12.60 8.84 -9.10
N SER A 81 11.70 8.62 -8.13
CA SER A 81 11.02 7.33 -7.99
C SER A 81 10.23 6.96 -9.25
N ALA A 82 9.43 7.88 -9.79
CA ALA A 82 8.71 7.65 -11.04
C ALA A 82 9.63 7.37 -12.24
N GLY A 83 10.76 8.07 -12.37
CA GLY A 83 11.73 7.85 -13.44
C GLY A 83 12.43 6.49 -13.35
N ILE A 84 12.75 6.05 -12.12
CA ILE A 84 13.28 4.70 -11.87
C ILE A 84 12.23 3.65 -12.25
N THR A 85 10.99 3.80 -11.80
CA THR A 85 9.91 2.86 -12.13
C THR A 85 9.64 2.82 -13.63
N PHE A 86 9.63 3.99 -14.31
CA PHE A 86 9.48 4.06 -15.76
C PHE A 86 10.52 3.20 -16.47
N SER A 87 11.79 3.34 -16.08
CA SER A 87 12.89 2.55 -16.66
C SER A 87 12.73 1.06 -16.37
N LEU A 88 12.48 0.71 -15.10
CA LEU A 88 12.43 -0.69 -14.65
C LEU A 88 11.26 -1.47 -15.25
N VAL A 89 10.14 -0.84 -15.57
CA VAL A 89 8.97 -1.51 -16.18
C VAL A 89 9.27 -2.07 -17.58
N PHE A 90 10.30 -1.60 -18.27
CA PHE A 90 10.72 -2.20 -19.55
C PHE A 90 11.69 -3.38 -19.38
N PHE A 91 12.37 -3.47 -18.23
CA PHE A 91 13.27 -4.59 -17.92
C PHE A 91 12.56 -5.70 -17.15
N TRP A 92 11.57 -5.34 -16.34
CA TRP A 92 10.78 -6.23 -15.49
C TRP A 92 9.28 -6.02 -15.71
N ALA A 93 8.46 -6.98 -15.31
CA ALA A 93 7.00 -6.84 -15.42
C ALA A 93 6.47 -5.65 -14.58
N PRO A 94 5.36 -5.01 -15.01
CA PRO A 94 4.67 -3.99 -14.21
C PRO A 94 4.31 -4.52 -12.82
N ALA A 95 4.39 -3.64 -11.82
CA ALA A 95 4.07 -4.01 -10.45
C ALA A 95 2.57 -4.29 -10.27
N ASN A 96 2.24 -5.11 -9.26
CA ASN A 96 0.85 -5.38 -8.91
C ASN A 96 0.19 -4.10 -8.37
N LEU A 97 -0.76 -3.55 -9.13
CA LEU A 97 -1.45 -2.30 -8.77
C LEU A 97 -2.24 -2.40 -7.46
N VAL A 98 -2.78 -3.57 -7.14
CA VAL A 98 -3.52 -3.80 -5.89
C VAL A 98 -2.58 -3.63 -4.70
N PHE A 99 -1.36 -4.15 -4.82
CA PHE A 99 -0.32 -3.98 -3.81
C PHE A 99 0.13 -2.52 -3.69
N LEU A 100 0.37 -1.84 -4.81
CA LEU A 100 0.75 -0.42 -4.82
C LEU A 100 -0.33 0.49 -4.22
N PHE A 101 -1.59 0.18 -4.51
CA PHE A 101 -2.72 0.90 -3.92
C PHE A 101 -2.84 0.63 -2.42
N TRP A 102 -2.67 -0.62 -2.00
CA TRP A 102 -2.68 -1.00 -0.58
C TRP A 102 -1.59 -0.28 0.22
N ILE A 103 -0.34 -0.28 -0.26
CA ILE A 103 0.76 0.36 0.46
C ILE A 103 0.57 1.88 0.54
N LEU A 104 0.04 2.50 -0.52
CA LEU A 104 -0.31 3.93 -0.51
C LEU A 104 -1.33 4.24 0.59
N LEU A 105 -2.40 3.44 0.71
CA LEU A 105 -3.40 3.63 1.76
C LEU A 105 -2.82 3.41 3.17
N LEU A 106 -1.92 2.43 3.35
CA LEU A 106 -1.24 2.22 4.62
C LEU A 106 -0.39 3.41 5.02
N ILE A 107 0.43 3.92 4.09
CA ILE A 107 1.29 5.07 4.35
C ILE A 107 0.44 6.29 4.71
N ARG A 108 -0.65 6.54 3.98
CA ARG A 108 -1.59 7.63 4.31
C ARG A 108 -2.23 7.49 5.68
N THR A 109 -2.55 6.26 6.08
CA THR A 109 -3.09 5.98 7.41
C THR A 109 -2.07 6.36 8.49
N VAL A 110 -0.81 5.96 8.32
CA VAL A 110 0.26 6.25 9.29
C VAL A 110 0.66 7.72 9.28
N ASN A 111 0.84 8.32 8.10
CA ASN A 111 1.36 9.68 7.96
C ASN A 111 0.28 10.75 8.17
N ARG A 112 -1.01 10.39 8.10
CA ARG A 112 -2.16 11.30 8.24
C ARG A 112 -1.99 12.59 7.43
N THR A 113 -1.55 12.46 6.18
CA THR A 113 -1.19 13.61 5.32
C THR A 113 -2.36 14.54 4.99
N THR A 114 -3.60 14.09 5.20
CA THR A 114 -4.82 14.90 5.10
C THR A 114 -5.17 15.66 6.38
N GLY A 115 -4.49 15.38 7.50
CA GLY A 115 -4.81 15.92 8.83
C GLY A 115 -6.07 15.34 9.46
N ILE A 116 -6.83 14.51 8.73
CA ILE A 116 -8.07 13.86 9.19
C ILE A 116 -7.72 12.43 9.62
N PRO A 117 -8.13 11.99 10.83
CA PRO A 117 -7.91 10.61 11.22
C PRO A 117 -8.64 9.65 10.27
N PRO A 118 -8.07 8.48 9.96
CA PRO A 118 -8.71 7.48 9.11
C PRO A 118 -10.13 7.14 9.60
N THR A 119 -11.10 7.14 8.70
CA THR A 119 -12.50 6.87 9.03
C THR A 119 -12.72 5.37 9.27
N LEU A 120 -13.89 5.01 9.82
CA LEU A 120 -14.29 3.60 9.95
C LEU A 120 -14.38 2.91 8.59
N ALA A 121 -14.84 3.62 7.55
CA ALA A 121 -14.91 3.09 6.19
C ALA A 121 -13.51 2.80 5.65
N ASP A 122 -12.56 3.72 5.84
CA ASP A 122 -11.16 3.55 5.44
C ASP A 122 -10.52 2.33 6.13
N ALA A 123 -10.79 2.14 7.43
CA ALA A 123 -10.30 0.99 8.18
C ALA A 123 -10.89 -0.33 7.68
N VAL A 124 -12.20 -0.40 7.40
CA VAL A 124 -12.85 -1.61 6.87
C VAL A 124 -12.31 -1.95 5.48
N ILE A 125 -12.12 -0.95 4.62
CA ILE A 125 -11.52 -1.15 3.28
C ILE A 125 -10.10 -1.71 3.43
N LEU A 126 -9.27 -1.13 4.29
CA LEU A 126 -7.91 -1.61 4.54
C LEU A 126 -7.88 -3.03 5.10
N ILE A 127 -8.75 -3.36 6.05
CA ILE A 127 -8.86 -4.72 6.60
C ILE A 127 -9.27 -5.71 5.50
N GLY A 128 -10.32 -5.41 4.75
CA GLY A 128 -10.81 -6.28 3.68
C GLY A 128 -9.78 -6.49 2.58
N LEU A 129 -9.12 -5.40 2.14
CA LEU A 129 -8.10 -5.43 1.11
C LEU A 129 -6.84 -6.17 1.58
N SER A 130 -6.41 -5.96 2.83
CA SER A 130 -5.31 -6.72 3.42
C SER A 130 -5.62 -8.21 3.55
N GLY A 131 -6.84 -8.57 3.97
CA GLY A 131 -7.28 -9.96 4.06
C GLY A 131 -7.31 -10.64 2.69
N TRP A 132 -7.80 -9.93 1.67
CA TRP A 132 -7.81 -10.43 0.30
C TRP A 132 -6.39 -10.69 -0.25
N ILE A 133 -5.47 -9.73 -0.09
CA ILE A 133 -4.07 -9.90 -0.54
C ILE A 133 -3.38 -11.00 0.27
N THR A 134 -3.63 -11.08 1.58
CA THR A 134 -3.08 -12.13 2.45
C THR A 134 -3.53 -13.52 2.01
N TRP A 135 -4.79 -13.64 1.59
CA TRP A 135 -5.34 -14.88 1.05
C TRP A 135 -4.69 -15.25 -0.28
N GLN A 136 -4.51 -14.31 -1.21
CA GLN A 136 -3.98 -14.61 -2.54
C GLN A 136 -2.47 -14.87 -2.51
N GLU A 137 -1.72 -13.99 -1.84
CA GLU A 137 -0.27 -13.89 -1.95
C GLU A 137 0.42 -14.42 -0.69
N ASN A 138 0.62 -13.56 0.31
CA ASN A 138 1.48 -13.82 1.48
C ASN A 138 0.86 -13.28 2.77
N TRP A 139 1.03 -14.00 3.88
CA TRP A 139 0.62 -13.57 5.22
C TRP A 139 1.27 -12.26 5.68
N GLY A 140 2.44 -11.91 5.13
CA GLY A 140 3.17 -10.68 5.48
C GLY A 140 2.36 -9.40 5.28
N TYR A 141 1.43 -9.36 4.32
CA TYR A 141 0.57 -8.19 4.09
C TYR A 141 -0.40 -7.94 5.25
N GLY A 142 -0.96 -9.00 5.84
CA GLY A 142 -1.80 -8.91 7.02
C GLY A 142 -1.03 -8.33 8.22
N LEU A 143 0.20 -8.79 8.44
CA LEU A 143 1.04 -8.26 9.52
C LEU A 143 1.44 -6.79 9.31
N LEU A 144 1.84 -6.41 8.10
CA LEU A 144 2.16 -5.01 7.79
C LEU A 144 0.96 -4.08 8.02
N THR A 145 -0.24 -4.54 7.69
CA THR A 145 -1.49 -3.80 7.96
C THR A 145 -1.74 -3.66 9.47
N ALA A 146 -1.52 -4.72 10.24
CA ALA A 146 -1.65 -4.67 11.70
C ALA A 146 -0.64 -3.70 12.33
N LEU A 147 0.59 -3.65 11.81
CA LEU A 147 1.61 -2.69 12.25
C LEU A 147 1.19 -1.25 11.95
N ALA A 148 0.68 -0.99 10.74
CA ALA A 148 0.22 0.34 10.37
C ALA A 148 -0.88 0.85 11.32
N PHE A 149 -1.89 0.03 11.63
CA PHE A 149 -2.92 0.38 12.61
C PHE A 149 -2.37 0.55 14.03
N THR A 150 -1.37 -0.26 14.40
CA THR A 150 -0.70 -0.12 15.69
C THR A 150 0.01 1.22 15.77
N PHE A 151 0.79 1.59 14.75
CA PHE A 151 1.48 2.88 14.71
C PHE A 151 0.49 4.05 14.72
N ASP A 152 -0.55 4.02 13.90
CA ASP A 152 -1.57 5.08 13.89
C ASP A 152 -2.22 5.27 15.27
N SER A 153 -2.53 4.18 15.97
CA SER A 153 -3.12 4.24 17.31
C SER A 153 -2.22 4.92 18.36
N ARG A 154 -0.90 4.99 18.09
CA ARG A 154 0.12 5.51 19.00
C ARG A 154 0.59 6.92 18.69
N LEU A 155 0.35 7.39 17.47
CA LEU A 155 0.66 8.77 17.11
C LEU A 155 -0.26 9.75 17.88
N LYS A 156 0.19 11.00 18.04
CA LYS A 156 -0.57 12.03 18.75
C LYS A 156 -1.92 12.24 18.04
N GLY A 157 -3.02 12.14 18.78
CA GLY A 157 -4.38 12.12 18.21
C GLY A 157 -4.85 10.73 17.73
N GLY A 158 -4.13 9.66 18.08
CA GLY A 158 -4.49 8.25 17.84
C GLY A 158 -5.83 7.84 18.44
N LEU A 159 -6.74 7.35 17.60
CA LEU A 159 -7.98 6.76 18.07
C LEU A 159 -7.70 5.36 18.65
N ARG A 160 -8.09 5.13 19.91
CA ARG A 160 -7.99 3.80 20.56
C ARG A 160 -8.67 2.67 19.76
N ARG A 161 -9.65 3.01 18.90
CA ARG A 161 -10.34 2.09 18.00
C ARG A 161 -9.39 1.43 16.98
N GLN A 162 -8.36 2.14 16.52
CA GLN A 162 -7.42 1.57 15.55
C GLN A 162 -6.57 0.45 16.14
N PHE A 163 -6.33 0.47 17.45
CA PHE A 163 -5.67 -0.64 18.14
C PHE A 163 -6.53 -1.93 18.13
N PHE A 164 -7.86 -1.81 18.23
CA PHE A 164 -8.76 -2.96 18.07
C PHE A 164 -8.73 -3.50 16.63
N PHE A 165 -8.65 -2.62 15.63
CA PHE A 165 -8.48 -3.04 14.23
C PHE A 165 -7.16 -3.77 14.00
N ALA A 166 -6.06 -3.31 14.60
CA ALA A 166 -4.79 -4.04 14.56
C ALA A 166 -4.93 -5.48 15.10
N GLY A 167 -5.57 -5.65 16.26
CA GLY A 167 -5.84 -6.97 16.82
C GLY A 167 -6.72 -7.84 15.92
N LEU A 168 -7.77 -7.26 15.34
CA LEU A 168 -8.66 -7.95 14.41
C LEU A 168 -7.91 -8.42 13.15
N VAL A 169 -7.05 -7.59 12.56
CA VAL A 169 -6.23 -7.96 11.39
C VAL A 169 -5.28 -9.12 11.72
N ILE A 170 -4.67 -9.12 12.91
CA ILE A 170 -3.82 -10.24 13.35
C ILE A 170 -4.62 -11.54 13.42
N ILE A 171 -5.81 -11.51 14.04
CA ILE A 171 -6.68 -12.68 14.14
C ILE A 171 -7.07 -13.19 12.74
N ILE A 172 -7.50 -12.29 11.84
CA ILE A 172 -7.81 -12.65 10.45
C ILE A 172 -6.59 -13.29 9.78
N THR A 173 -5.42 -12.68 9.91
CA THR A 173 -4.18 -13.19 9.31
C THR A 173 -3.87 -14.61 9.79
N ILE A 174 -3.98 -14.85 11.10
CA ILE A 174 -3.78 -16.18 11.70
C ILE A 174 -4.79 -17.19 11.14
N VAL A 175 -6.07 -16.83 11.09
CA VAL A 175 -7.13 -17.71 10.54
C VAL A 175 -6.83 -18.05 9.08
N LEU A 176 -6.46 -17.07 8.24
CA LEU A 176 -6.16 -17.31 6.83
C LEU A 176 -4.94 -18.23 6.63
N ILE A 177 -3.92 -18.12 7.48
CA ILE A 177 -2.76 -19.04 7.48
C ILE A 177 -3.20 -20.48 7.76
N TYR A 178 -4.11 -20.69 8.72
CA TYR A 178 -4.59 -22.04 9.06
C TYR A 178 -5.53 -22.63 8.01
N VAL A 179 -6.31 -21.79 7.32
CA VAL A 179 -7.30 -22.24 6.33
C VAL A 179 -6.66 -22.52 4.97
N LYS A 180 -5.61 -21.77 4.57
CA LYS A 180 -4.97 -21.95 3.26
C LYS A 180 -4.01 -23.16 3.28
N PRO A 181 -4.10 -24.12 2.33
CA PRO A 181 -3.20 -25.27 2.27
C PRO A 181 -1.72 -24.86 2.20
N GLN A 182 -0.88 -25.49 3.02
CA GLN A 182 0.54 -25.14 3.28
C GLN A 182 1.47 -25.13 2.05
N HIS A 183 1.03 -25.60 0.88
CA HIS A 183 1.89 -25.79 -0.30
C HIS A 183 2.12 -24.53 -1.15
N GLN A 184 1.59 -23.38 -0.78
CA GLN A 184 1.73 -22.13 -1.57
C GLN A 184 2.50 -21.00 -0.88
N TYR A 185 2.90 -21.16 0.39
CA TYR A 185 3.66 -20.12 1.10
C TYR A 185 5.16 -20.37 0.98
N LEU A 186 5.74 -19.97 -0.16
CA LEU A 186 7.20 -19.85 -0.41
C LEU A 186 8.01 -21.17 -0.29
N PRO A 187 8.90 -21.47 -1.25
CA PRO A 187 9.83 -22.58 -1.08
C PRO A 187 10.83 -22.24 0.04
N GLY A 188 10.77 -22.99 1.15
CA GLY A 188 11.88 -23.06 2.11
C GLY A 188 11.67 -22.50 3.53
N TRP A 189 10.52 -21.91 3.87
CA TRP A 189 10.28 -21.38 5.22
C TRP A 189 9.45 -22.36 6.05
N SER A 190 9.98 -22.80 7.19
CA SER A 190 9.30 -23.75 8.06
C SER A 190 8.21 -23.06 8.90
N PHE A 191 7.12 -23.77 9.23
CA PHE A 191 6.03 -23.26 10.09
C PHE A 191 6.55 -22.67 11.42
N ARG A 192 7.67 -23.19 11.91
CA ARG A 192 8.37 -22.72 13.11
C ARG A 192 8.96 -21.32 12.95
N GLU A 193 9.56 -21.01 11.80
CA GLU A 193 10.12 -19.68 11.49
C GLU A 193 9.02 -18.62 11.37
N ILE A 194 7.89 -18.99 10.76
CA ILE A 194 6.69 -18.15 10.69
C ILE A 194 6.17 -17.85 12.10
N GLY A 195 6.11 -18.88 12.97
CA GLY A 195 5.73 -18.73 14.37
C GLY A 195 6.65 -17.79 15.16
N TRP A 196 7.97 -17.86 14.95
CA TRP A 196 8.93 -16.96 15.59
C TRP A 196 8.75 -15.50 15.14
N ILE A 197 8.50 -15.27 13.86
CA ILE A 197 8.28 -13.92 13.34
C ILE A 197 6.99 -13.34 13.91
N ILE A 198 5.89 -14.10 13.89
CA ILE A 198 4.62 -13.68 14.49
C ILE A 198 4.78 -13.43 15.99
N GLY A 199 5.49 -14.31 16.70
CA GLY A 199 5.78 -14.17 18.12
C GLY A 199 6.62 -12.93 18.44
N LEU A 200 7.62 -12.63 17.63
CA LEU A 200 8.43 -11.41 17.73
C LEU A 200 7.58 -10.16 17.47
N PHE A 201 6.71 -10.19 16.47
CA PHE A 201 5.78 -9.08 16.19
C PHE A 201 4.74 -8.88 17.30
N LEU A 202 4.14 -9.96 17.83
CA LEU A 202 3.26 -9.90 18.99
C LEU A 202 4.00 -9.41 20.24
N GLY A 203 5.27 -9.79 20.41
CA GLY A 203 6.14 -9.32 21.48
C GLY A 203 6.41 -7.82 21.37
N ILE A 204 6.78 -7.33 20.18
CA ILE A 204 6.95 -5.90 19.91
C ILE A 204 5.64 -5.15 20.16
N PHE A 205 4.51 -5.70 19.69
CA PHE A 205 3.17 -5.14 19.93
C PHE A 205 2.84 -5.05 21.43
N LEU A 206 3.13 -6.11 22.20
CA LEU A 206 2.93 -6.14 23.66
C LEU A 206 3.86 -5.17 24.39
N ILE A 207 5.13 -5.10 24.02
CA ILE A 207 6.11 -4.18 24.61
C ILE A 207 5.69 -2.74 24.37
N ILE A 208 5.39 -2.39 23.12
CA ILE A 208 4.84 -1.08 22.76
C ILE A 208 3.58 -0.81 23.61
N SER A 209 2.70 -1.80 23.76
CA SER A 209 1.50 -1.70 24.58
C SER A 209 1.75 -1.39 26.06
N LEU A 210 2.66 -2.11 26.68
CA LEU A 210 3.02 -1.95 28.08
C LEU A 210 3.73 -0.61 28.34
N VAL A 211 4.65 -0.21 27.46
CA VAL A 211 5.39 1.06 27.57
C VAL A 211 4.43 2.25 27.51
N SER A 212 3.38 2.19 26.68
CA SER A 212 2.42 3.30 26.58
C SER A 212 1.50 3.51 27.78
N ARG A 213 1.30 2.49 28.63
CA ARG A 213 0.53 2.68 29.86
C ARG A 213 1.25 3.57 30.87
N LYS A 214 2.58 3.73 30.74
CA LYS A 214 3.40 4.59 31.61
C LYS A 214 3.47 6.07 31.18
N ILE A 215 3.01 6.42 29.98
CA ILE A 215 3.11 7.79 29.41
C ILE A 215 1.74 8.49 29.40
N ARG A 216 0.78 8.03 30.21
CA ARG A 216 -0.51 8.68 30.43
C ARG A 216 -0.61 9.23 31.84
#